data_AF-A0AB39CGR9-F1
#
_entry.id   AF-A0AB39CGR9-F1
#
_cell.length_a   1.000
_cell.length_b   1.000
_cell.length_c   1.000
_cell.angle_alpha   90.00
_cell.angle_beta   90.00
_cell.angle_gamma   90.00
#
_symmetry.space_group_name_H-M   'P 1'
#
loop_
_entity.id
_entity.type
_entity.pdbx_description
1 polymer ?
#
loop_
_entity_poly.entity_id
_entity_poly.type
_entity_poly.pdbx_seq_one_letter_code
_entity_poly.pdbx_strand_id
1 'polypeptide(L)'
;MTLSSFPSPIARLLAAHAETRRHLDALADAGADAWPGAAAWFEGPARTAYEILETRLFPALIESMAGSDAVCLKGLTGGLARDRADLERRWRQAVRSAAADPAAREALAVWIEDYRGWLACADEELLPMAARLLDDAALDALAPDCARLETSG
;
A
#
# COMPACT_ATOMS: atom_id res chain seq x y z
N MET A 1 -11.01 -7.96 31.05
CA MET A 1 -10.62 -7.20 29.83
C MET A 1 -9.56 -8.01 29.12
N THR A 2 -9.97 -8.80 28.12
CA THR A 2 -9.05 -9.53 27.25
C THR A 2 -8.38 -8.52 26.33
N LEU A 3 -7.09 -8.30 26.52
CA LEU A 3 -6.25 -7.63 25.52
C LEU A 3 -6.38 -8.46 24.24
N SER A 4 -6.95 -7.90 23.18
CA SER A 4 -7.01 -8.56 21.87
C SER A 4 -5.59 -8.94 21.46
N SER A 5 -5.30 -10.24 21.39
CA SER A 5 -3.98 -10.79 21.03
C SER A 5 -3.64 -10.64 19.54
N PHE A 6 -4.47 -9.91 18.79
CA PHE A 6 -4.37 -9.76 17.35
C PHE A 6 -3.80 -8.38 17.01
N PRO A 7 -2.93 -8.28 15.97
CA PRO A 7 -2.42 -7.00 15.52
C PRO A 7 -3.57 -6.07 15.09
N SER A 8 -3.43 -4.76 15.34
CA SER A 8 -4.42 -3.78 14.90
C SER A 8 -4.51 -3.72 13.37
N PRO A 9 -5.60 -3.19 12.79
CA PRO A 9 -5.71 -2.99 11.33
C PRO A 9 -4.52 -2.21 10.76
N ILE A 10 -4.07 -1.17 11.47
CA ILE A 10 -2.91 -0.36 11.09
C ILE A 10 -1.63 -1.21 11.10
N ALA A 11 -1.42 -2.03 12.13
CA ALA A 11 -0.25 -2.91 12.20
C ALA A 11 -0.23 -3.94 11.05
N ARG A 12 -1.39 -4.45 10.61
CA ARG A 12 -1.49 -5.35 9.46
C ARG A 12 -1.15 -4.67 8.14
N LEU A 13 -1.61 -3.43 7.94
CA LEU A 13 -1.27 -2.64 6.77
C LEU A 13 0.25 -2.35 6.71
N LEU A 14 0.85 -1.97 7.85
CA LEU A 14 2.30 -1.79 7.97
C LEU A 14 3.07 -3.09 7.66
N ALA A 15 2.58 -4.24 8.12
CA ALA A 15 3.20 -5.53 7.81
C ALA A 15 3.14 -5.84 6.30
N ALA A 16 2.00 -5.60 5.65
CA ALA A 16 1.87 -5.75 4.20
C ALA A 16 2.79 -4.79 3.42
N HIS A 17 2.96 -3.56 3.92
CA HIS A 17 3.90 -2.60 3.35
C HIS A 17 5.36 -3.03 3.54
N ALA A 18 5.71 -3.60 4.69
CA ALA A 18 7.03 -4.17 4.93
C ALA A 18 7.34 -5.35 3.99
N GLU A 19 6.37 -6.25 3.77
CA GLU A 19 6.53 -7.35 2.82
C GLU A 19 6.63 -6.84 1.38
N THR A 20 5.85 -5.81 1.03
CA THR A 20 5.97 -5.15 -0.28
C THR A 20 7.38 -4.60 -0.50
N ARG A 21 8.01 -3.99 0.53
CA ARG A 21 9.41 -3.54 0.43
C ARG A 21 10.37 -4.69 0.16
N ARG A 22 10.18 -5.86 0.78
CA ARG A 22 11.02 -7.04 0.52
C ARG A 22 10.93 -7.50 -0.94
N HIS A 23 9.74 -7.46 -1.53
CA HIS A 23 9.58 -7.78 -2.95
C HIS A 23 10.19 -6.72 -3.88
N LEU A 24 10.13 -5.43 -3.50
CA LEU A 24 10.84 -4.35 -4.21
C LEU A 24 12.36 -4.52 -4.12
N ASP A 25 12.89 -4.87 -2.96
CA ASP A 25 14.31 -5.16 -2.74
C ASP A 25 14.76 -6.35 -3.62
N ALA A 26 14.00 -7.45 -3.59
CA ALA A 26 14.29 -8.63 -4.39
C ALA A 26 14.28 -8.33 -5.91
N LEU A 27 13.32 -7.52 -6.38
CA LEU A 27 13.30 -7.06 -7.78
C LEU A 27 14.49 -6.17 -8.13
N ALA A 28 14.93 -5.30 -7.22
CA ALA A 28 16.09 -4.44 -7.45
C ALA A 28 17.40 -5.27 -7.54
N ASP A 29 17.55 -6.26 -6.65
CA ASP A 29 18.77 -7.06 -6.52
C ASP A 29 18.87 -8.17 -7.58
N ALA A 30 17.80 -8.97 -7.70
CA ALA A 30 17.79 -10.18 -8.53
C ALA A 30 17.09 -9.98 -9.90
N GLY A 31 16.44 -8.82 -10.12
CA GLY A 31 15.81 -8.49 -11.40
C GLY A 31 14.80 -9.54 -11.85
N ALA A 32 15.05 -10.12 -13.02
CA ALA A 32 14.16 -11.11 -13.63
C ALA A 32 13.97 -12.38 -12.78
N ASP A 33 14.94 -12.75 -11.95
CA ASP A 33 14.86 -13.97 -11.13
C ASP A 33 13.84 -13.83 -9.98
N ALA A 34 13.63 -12.61 -9.47
CA ALA A 34 12.62 -12.32 -8.45
C ALA A 34 11.22 -12.09 -9.04
N TRP A 35 11.10 -12.04 -10.37
CA TRP A 35 9.88 -11.64 -11.06
C TRP A 35 8.65 -12.48 -10.71
N PRO A 36 8.70 -13.83 -10.70
CA PRO A 36 7.49 -14.63 -10.45
C PRO A 36 6.88 -14.37 -9.07
N GLY A 37 7.73 -14.27 -8.04
CA GLY A 37 7.30 -13.98 -6.67
C GLY A 37 6.78 -12.56 -6.52
N ALA A 38 7.48 -11.59 -7.11
CA ALA A 38 7.03 -10.20 -7.07
C ALA A 38 5.71 -10.00 -7.82
N ALA A 39 5.53 -10.61 -9.00
CA ALA A 39 4.29 -10.52 -9.75
C ALA A 39 3.11 -11.10 -8.96
N ALA A 40 3.27 -12.28 -8.37
CA ALA A 40 2.24 -12.86 -7.50
C ALA A 40 1.89 -11.94 -6.32
N TRP A 41 2.89 -11.30 -5.71
CA TRP A 41 2.69 -10.36 -4.60
C TRP A 41 1.94 -9.08 -5.04
N PHE A 42 2.38 -8.44 -6.12
CA PHE A 42 1.81 -7.17 -6.61
C PHE A 42 0.40 -7.36 -7.19
N GLU A 43 0.11 -8.51 -7.79
CA GLU A 43 -1.22 -8.81 -8.34
C GLU A 43 -2.23 -9.29 -7.28
N GLY A 44 -1.77 -9.69 -6.10
CA GLY A 44 -2.62 -10.23 -5.02
C GLY A 44 -2.52 -9.45 -3.70
N PRO A 45 -1.62 -9.82 -2.77
CA PRO A 45 -1.52 -9.21 -1.44
C PRO A 45 -1.30 -7.70 -1.43
N ALA A 46 -0.34 -7.17 -2.20
CA ALA A 46 -0.10 -5.73 -2.28
C ALA A 46 -1.33 -5.01 -2.83
N ARG A 47 -2.01 -5.68 -3.77
CA ARG A 47 -3.25 -5.19 -4.36
C ARG A 47 -4.37 -5.07 -3.32
N THR A 48 -4.56 -6.12 -2.55
CA THR A 48 -5.55 -6.15 -1.47
C THR A 48 -5.27 -5.05 -0.44
N ALA A 49 -4.00 -4.85 -0.06
CA ALA A 49 -3.62 -3.81 0.89
C ALA A 49 -4.00 -2.41 0.39
N TYR A 50 -3.80 -2.10 -0.90
CA TYR A 50 -4.22 -0.81 -1.41
C TYR A 50 -5.73 -0.64 -1.52
N GLU A 51 -6.46 -1.68 -1.91
CA GLU A 51 -7.91 -1.63 -2.03
C GLU A 51 -8.53 -1.29 -0.67
N ILE A 52 -7.97 -1.82 0.43
CA ILE A 52 -8.37 -1.46 1.80
C ILE A 52 -8.11 0.02 2.08
N LEU A 53 -6.93 0.53 1.72
CA LEU A 53 -6.60 1.95 1.92
C LEU A 53 -7.63 2.86 1.21
N GLU A 54 -7.87 2.61 -0.08
CA GLU A 54 -8.70 3.49 -0.91
C GLU A 54 -10.20 3.37 -0.63
N THR A 55 -10.69 2.15 -0.38
CA THR A 55 -12.13 1.91 -0.24
C THR A 55 -12.64 1.96 1.19
N ARG A 56 -11.74 1.83 2.18
CA ARG A 56 -12.09 1.77 3.60
C ARG A 56 -11.41 2.88 4.40
N LEU A 57 -10.07 2.96 4.35
CA LEU A 57 -9.33 3.86 5.23
C LEU A 57 -9.49 5.34 4.84
N PHE A 58 -9.34 5.68 3.55
CA PHE A 58 -9.42 7.07 3.10
C PHE A 58 -10.81 7.68 3.35
N PRO A 59 -11.94 7.00 3.04
CA PRO A 59 -13.26 7.51 3.40
C PRO A 59 -13.43 7.71 4.92
N ALA A 60 -13.01 6.74 5.74
CA ALA A 60 -13.12 6.84 7.19
C ALA A 60 -12.33 8.05 7.75
N LEU A 61 -11.12 8.30 7.22
CA LEU A 61 -10.33 9.48 7.58
C LEU A 61 -11.03 10.79 7.22
N ILE A 62 -11.58 10.87 6.01
CA ILE A 62 -12.28 12.07 5.54
C ILE A 62 -13.55 12.33 6.36
N GLU A 63 -14.29 11.28 6.71
CA GLU A 63 -15.52 11.35 7.52
C GLU A 63 -15.23 11.71 8.99
N SER A 64 -14.07 11.31 9.53
CA SER A 64 -13.67 11.61 10.90
C SER A 64 -13.36 13.09 11.16
N MET A 65 -13.18 13.90 10.11
CA MET A 65 -12.77 15.30 10.21
C MET A 65 -13.78 16.24 9.53
N ALA A 66 -14.01 17.41 10.14
CA ALA A 66 -14.79 18.50 9.55
C ALA A 66 -13.92 19.74 9.30
N GLY A 67 -14.28 20.56 8.31
CA GLY A 67 -13.61 21.84 8.06
C GLY A 67 -12.27 21.74 7.31
N SER A 68 -11.29 22.56 7.69
CA SER A 68 -10.01 22.72 6.97
C SER A 68 -9.18 21.42 6.92
N ASP A 69 -9.21 20.63 7.98
CA ASP A 69 -8.44 19.39 8.06
C ASP A 69 -8.96 18.32 7.10
N ALA A 70 -10.27 18.33 6.82
CA ALA A 70 -10.87 17.46 5.82
C ALA A 70 -10.37 17.79 4.39
N VAL A 71 -10.04 19.06 4.12
CA VAL A 71 -9.45 19.47 2.83
C VAL A 71 -8.01 18.97 2.71
N CYS A 72 -7.21 19.13 3.76
CA CYS A 72 -5.83 18.61 3.79
C CYS A 72 -5.81 17.09 3.61
N LEU A 73 -6.69 16.37 4.30
CA LEU A 73 -6.84 14.91 4.16
C LEU A 73 -7.26 14.48 2.76
N LYS A 74 -8.22 15.18 2.14
CA LYS A 74 -8.59 14.93 0.74
C LYS A 74 -7.42 15.16 -0.22
N GLY A 75 -6.58 16.17 0.05
CA GLY A 75 -5.35 16.42 -0.70
C GLY A 75 -4.36 15.26 -0.60
N LEU A 76 -4.03 14.83 0.62
CA LEU A 76 -3.10 13.72 0.86
C LEU A 76 -3.62 12.40 0.28
N THR A 77 -4.83 11.99 0.63
CA THR A 77 -5.43 10.73 0.17
C THR A 77 -5.64 10.72 -1.35
N GLY A 78 -6.03 11.86 -1.94
CA GLY A 78 -6.14 12.02 -3.40
C GLY A 78 -4.79 12.06 -4.12
N GLY A 79 -3.71 12.50 -3.47
CA GLY A 79 -2.34 12.34 -3.96
C GLY A 79 -1.95 10.87 -4.00
N LEU A 80 -2.02 10.19 -2.85
CA LEU A 80 -1.69 8.76 -2.73
C LEU A 80 -2.49 7.87 -3.70
N ALA A 81 -3.78 8.13 -3.90
CA ALA A 81 -4.60 7.37 -4.85
C ALA A 81 -4.15 7.59 -6.32
N ARG A 82 -3.82 8.82 -6.70
CA ARG A 82 -3.33 9.13 -8.05
C ARG A 82 -1.96 8.50 -8.30
N ASP A 83 -1.05 8.63 -7.35
CA ASP A 83 0.30 8.07 -7.44
C ASP A 83 0.23 6.53 -7.52
N ARG A 84 -0.63 5.90 -6.73
CA ARG A 84 -0.88 4.45 -6.82
C ARG A 84 -1.41 4.05 -8.19
N ALA A 85 -2.42 4.75 -8.71
CA ALA A 85 -3.00 4.44 -10.00
C ALA A 85 -1.96 4.55 -11.13
N ASP A 86 -1.03 5.50 -11.02
CA ASP A 86 0.09 5.63 -11.95
C ASP A 86 1.10 4.49 -11.80
N LEU A 87 1.48 4.12 -10.57
CA LEU A 87 2.33 2.96 -10.28
C LEU A 87 1.74 1.66 -10.86
N GLU A 88 0.44 1.40 -10.65
CA GLU A 88 -0.26 0.23 -11.18
C GLU A 88 -0.21 0.21 -12.72
N ARG A 89 -0.43 1.37 -13.36
CA ARG A 89 -0.37 1.50 -14.82
C ARG A 89 1.02 1.18 -15.35
N ARG A 90 2.06 1.73 -14.72
CA ARG A 90 3.47 1.52 -15.09
C ARG A 90 3.90 0.08 -14.83
N TRP A 91 3.46 -0.53 -13.73
CA TRP A 91 3.67 -1.96 -13.44
C TRP A 91 3.11 -2.83 -14.57
N ARG A 92 1.83 -2.66 -14.92
CA ARG A 92 1.21 -3.44 -16.01
C ARG A 92 1.92 -3.25 -17.35
N GLN A 93 2.48 -2.08 -17.62
CA GLN A 93 3.27 -1.83 -18.82
C GLN A 93 4.63 -2.53 -18.76
N ALA A 94 5.31 -2.46 -17.63
CA ALA A 94 6.58 -3.14 -17.39
C ALA A 94 6.40 -4.67 -17.50
N VAL A 95 5.37 -5.24 -16.87
CA VAL A 95 5.06 -6.69 -16.95
C VAL A 95 4.91 -7.20 -18.37
N ARG A 96 4.28 -6.39 -19.24
CA ARG A 96 4.12 -6.74 -20.67
C ARG A 96 5.40 -6.63 -21.48
N SER A 97 6.41 -5.90 -20.99
CA SER A 97 7.60 -5.49 -21.76
C SER A 97 8.91 -6.06 -21.20
N ALA A 98 8.91 -6.56 -19.95
CA ALA A 98 10.10 -6.93 -19.17
C ALA A 98 10.85 -8.16 -19.71
N ALA A 99 10.33 -8.85 -20.72
CA ALA A 99 10.94 -10.08 -21.24
C ALA A 99 12.20 -9.86 -22.12
N ALA A 100 12.58 -8.63 -22.53
CA ALA A 100 13.64 -8.49 -23.54
C ALA A 100 14.44 -7.16 -23.64
N ASP A 101 14.15 -6.09 -22.88
CA ASP A 101 14.67 -4.74 -23.19
C ASP A 101 15.44 -4.05 -22.03
N PRO A 102 16.70 -3.59 -22.21
CA PRO A 102 17.42 -2.74 -21.26
C PRO A 102 16.67 -1.48 -20.81
N ALA A 103 15.88 -0.84 -21.67
CA ALA A 103 15.06 0.31 -21.31
C ALA A 103 13.96 -0.05 -20.29
N ALA A 104 13.48 -1.30 -20.33
CA ALA A 104 12.54 -1.80 -19.34
C ALA A 104 13.17 -1.93 -17.95
N ARG A 105 14.49 -2.17 -17.87
CA ARG A 105 15.22 -2.24 -16.59
C ARG A 105 15.34 -0.89 -15.92
N GLU A 106 15.64 0.16 -16.68
CA GLU A 106 15.68 1.53 -16.16
C GLU A 106 14.29 1.98 -15.70
N ALA A 107 13.25 1.71 -16.51
CA ALA A 107 11.88 1.99 -16.13
C ALA A 107 11.45 1.24 -14.85
N LEU A 108 11.88 -0.01 -14.68
CA LEU A 108 11.62 -0.79 -13.46
C LEU A 108 12.34 -0.18 -12.24
N ALA A 109 13.58 0.26 -12.37
CA ALA A 109 14.32 0.89 -11.27
C ALA A 109 13.63 2.19 -10.81
N VAL A 110 13.21 3.05 -11.75
CA VAL A 110 12.44 4.26 -11.42
C VAL A 110 11.10 3.91 -10.76
N TRP A 111 10.40 2.88 -11.25
CA TRP A 111 9.16 2.42 -10.65
C TRP A 111 9.34 1.90 -9.22
N ILE A 112 10.42 1.17 -8.95
CA ILE A 112 10.74 0.67 -7.60
C ILE A 112 10.91 1.84 -6.63
N GLU A 113 11.69 2.86 -7.00
CA GLU A 113 11.93 4.02 -6.14
C GLU A 113 10.66 4.83 -5.89
N ASP A 114 9.86 5.07 -6.93
CA ASP A 114 8.56 5.75 -6.76
C ASP A 114 7.61 4.97 -5.85
N TYR A 115 7.60 3.63 -5.95
CA TYR A 115 6.79 2.78 -5.06
C TYR A 115 7.28 2.87 -3.61
N ARG A 116 8.60 2.89 -3.38
CA ARG A 116 9.18 3.09 -2.04
C ARG A 116 8.77 4.44 -1.46
N GLY A 117 8.84 5.51 -2.26
CA GLY A 117 8.40 6.85 -1.86
C GLY A 117 6.92 6.87 -1.48
N TRP A 118 6.08 6.22 -2.29
CA TRP A 118 4.65 6.06 -1.99
C TRP A 118 4.42 5.32 -0.66
N LEU A 119 5.13 4.21 -0.43
CA LEU A 119 5.06 3.45 0.84
C LEU A 119 5.54 4.27 2.04
N ALA A 120 6.59 5.07 1.88
CA ALA A 120 7.09 5.93 2.94
C ALA A 120 6.04 6.99 3.34
N CYS A 121 5.44 7.68 2.37
CA CYS A 121 4.35 8.64 2.65
C CYS A 121 3.17 7.96 3.35
N ALA A 122 2.77 6.76 2.90
CA ALA A 122 1.71 6.01 3.55
C ALA A 122 2.06 5.63 5.01
N ASP A 123 3.27 5.14 5.25
CA ASP A 123 3.69 4.61 6.57
C ASP A 123 4.06 5.68 7.59
N GLU A 124 4.64 6.79 7.13
CA GLU A 124 5.18 7.82 8.01
C GLU A 124 4.18 8.96 8.23
N GLU A 125 3.26 9.19 7.29
CA GLU A 125 2.29 10.27 7.39
C GLU A 125 0.86 9.75 7.57
N LEU A 126 0.36 8.95 6.62
CA LEU A 126 -1.05 8.59 6.57
C LEU A 126 -1.44 7.63 7.71
N LEU A 127 -0.75 6.50 7.87
CA LEU A 127 -1.12 5.46 8.83
C LEU A 127 -1.00 5.93 10.30
N PRO A 128 0.04 6.68 10.70
CA PRO A 128 0.11 7.27 12.05
C PRO A 128 -1.01 8.27 12.29
N MET A 129 -1.38 9.05 11.28
CA MET A 129 -2.52 9.97 11.37
C MET A 129 -3.84 9.21 11.50
N ALA A 130 -4.05 8.13 10.75
CA ALA A 130 -5.23 7.28 10.89
C ALA A 130 -5.33 6.66 12.28
N ALA A 131 -4.23 6.17 12.85
CA ALA A 131 -4.20 5.64 14.20
C ALA A 131 -4.56 6.69 15.28
N ARG A 132 -4.36 7.98 14.99
CA ARG A 132 -4.64 9.09 15.91
C ARG A 132 -6.05 9.67 15.75
N LEU A 133 -6.59 9.67 14.53
CA LEU A 133 -7.86 10.31 14.19
C LEU A 133 -9.06 9.38 14.21
N LEU A 134 -8.85 8.08 13.91
CA LEU A 134 -9.93 7.10 13.93
C LEU A 134 -10.17 6.61 15.35
N ASP A 135 -11.46 6.51 15.71
CA ASP A 135 -11.87 5.89 16.96
C ASP A 135 -11.85 4.35 16.87
N ASP A 136 -12.04 3.68 18.00
CA ASP A 136 -12.04 2.22 18.07
C ASP A 136 -13.12 1.61 17.16
N ALA A 137 -14.28 2.26 17.01
CA ALA A 137 -15.36 1.77 16.16
C ALA A 137 -14.99 1.81 14.67
N ALA A 138 -14.34 2.88 14.22
CA ALA A 138 -13.83 2.99 12.86
C ALA A 138 -12.70 1.98 12.58
N LEU A 139 -11.81 1.76 13.55
CA LEU A 139 -10.75 0.75 13.46
C LEU A 139 -11.32 -0.68 13.44
N ASP A 140 -12.31 -0.99 14.27
CA ASP A 140 -12.97 -2.31 14.27
C ASP A 140 -13.69 -2.59 12.94
N ALA A 141 -14.23 -1.56 12.28
CA ALA A 141 -14.84 -1.69 10.96
C ALA A 141 -13.84 -2.00 9.82
N LEU A 142 -12.54 -1.74 10.03
CA LEU A 142 -11.45 -2.08 9.11
C LEU A 142 -10.89 -3.50 9.35
N ALA A 143 -11.04 -4.02 10.57
CA ALA A 143 -10.39 -5.26 11.00
C ALA A 143 -10.68 -6.49 10.12
N PRO A 144 -11.92 -6.75 9.66
CA PRO A 144 -12.21 -7.92 8.82
C PRO A 144 -11.49 -7.87 7.46
N ASP A 145 -11.40 -6.69 6.85
CA ASP A 145 -10.72 -6.51 5.57
C ASP A 145 -9.21 -6.68 5.74
N CYS A 146 -8.63 -6.07 6.78
CA CYS A 146 -7.20 -6.21 7.09
C CYS A 146 -6.79 -7.64 7.46
N ALA A 147 -7.67 -8.44 8.09
CA ALA A 147 -7.37 -9.83 8.43
C ALA A 147 -7.07 -10.70 7.19
N ARG A 148 -7.58 -10.32 6.01
CA ARG A 148 -7.31 -11.02 4.72
C ARG A 148 -5.87 -10.87 4.24
N LEU A 149 -5.12 -9.91 4.79
CA LEU A 149 -3.72 -9.70 4.46
C LEU A 149 -2.82 -10.78 5.07
N GLU A 150 -3.22 -11.41 6.19
CA GLU A 150 -2.46 -12.50 6.83
C GLU A 150 -2.64 -13.84 6.10
N THR A 151 -3.76 -14.03 5.40
CA THR A 151 -4.08 -15.29 4.70
C THR A 151 -3.51 -15.37 3.29
N SER A 152 -2.81 -14.32 2.84
CA SER A 152 -2.36 -14.17 1.45
C SER A 152 -0.85 -14.33 1.28
N GLY A 153 -0.13 -14.72 2.34
CA GLY A 153 1.30 -15.05 2.32
C GLY A 153 1.57 -16.55 2.22
#